data_AF-A0A7L6B0E2-F1
#
_entry.id   AF-A0A7L6B0E2-F1
#
_cell.length_a   1.000
_cell.length_b   1.000
_cell.length_c   1.000
_cell.angle_alpha   90.00
_cell.angle_beta   90.00
_cell.angle_gamma   90.00
#
_symmetry.space_group_name_H-M   'P 1'
#
loop_
_entity.id
_entity.type
_entity.pdbx_description
1 polymer ?
#
loop_
_entity_poly.entity_id
_entity_poly.type
_entity_poly.pdbx_seq_one_letter_code
_entity_poly.pdbx_strand_id
1 'polypeptide(L)'
;MLTILVTRAFLHLTGYPQVGSGGLHIAHVLWGGLGMLVAHLMSMLFIGVGVRNAAAVVAGAGFGLFIDEVGKFLTADNNYFYEPVAAVIYAVFVATYAVVRLGVNRRPLSERERLVNAAHRTADGHAGSPAGGEWPTRIRERWRSALADFCRRPPLRRWTAPAIGLFTLFSLGRPLVLLSRDANLPNLVHATFACTAFVLAVLGLWRSTRGRSATDLFEVALMMELLVVQVFWLLDSEFAGILPVAWTVALLTLNRRHAAPAPPDRATCGPVAR
;
A
#
# COMPACT_ATOMS: atom_id res chain seq x y z
N MET A 1 -2.35 -3.84 6.26
CA MET A 1 -2.81 -2.45 6.50
C MET A 1 -4.29 -2.37 6.84
N LEU A 2 -5.22 -2.73 5.94
CA LEU A 2 -6.66 -2.62 6.25
C LEU A 2 -7.09 -3.37 7.54
N THR A 3 -6.67 -4.61 7.71
CA THR A 3 -6.99 -5.39 8.92
C THR A 3 -6.53 -4.68 10.20
N ILE A 4 -5.32 -4.12 10.22
CA ILE A 4 -4.78 -3.37 11.36
C ILE A 4 -5.66 -2.16 11.68
N LEU A 5 -6.01 -1.38 10.66
CA LEU A 5 -6.86 -0.19 10.82
C LEU A 5 -8.24 -0.56 11.38
N VAL A 6 -8.85 -1.62 10.85
CA VAL A 6 -10.16 -2.10 11.29
C VAL A 6 -10.09 -2.62 12.73
N THR A 7 -9.09 -3.46 13.05
CA THR A 7 -8.89 -3.98 14.40
C THR A 7 -8.69 -2.86 15.41
N ARG A 8 -7.84 -1.88 15.11
CA ARG A 8 -7.61 -0.73 16.00
C ARG A 8 -8.81 0.18 16.16
N ALA A 9 -9.53 0.46 15.06
CA ALA A 9 -10.78 1.23 15.13
C ALA A 9 -11.81 0.49 16.00
N PHE A 10 -11.93 -0.83 15.82
CA PHE A 10 -12.82 -1.66 16.62
C PHE A 10 -12.44 -1.63 18.11
N LEU A 11 -11.17 -1.84 18.45
CA LEU A 11 -10.69 -1.81 19.85
C LEU A 11 -10.89 -0.43 20.50
N HIS A 12 -10.63 0.66 19.76
CA HIS A 12 -10.86 2.02 20.24
C HIS A 12 -12.36 2.28 20.50
N LEU A 13 -13.24 1.85 19.59
CA LEU A 13 -14.69 2.03 19.74
C LEU A 13 -15.30 1.17 20.86
N THR A 14 -14.68 0.03 21.18
CA THR A 14 -15.19 -0.91 22.19
C THR A 14 -14.49 -0.79 23.55
N GLY A 15 -13.54 0.14 23.70
CA GLY A 15 -12.84 0.39 24.97
C GLY A 15 -11.82 -0.67 25.34
N TYR A 16 -11.17 -1.31 24.36
CA TYR A 16 -10.18 -2.37 24.53
C TYR A 16 -10.71 -3.59 25.34
N PRO A 17 -11.76 -4.26 24.85
CA PRO A 17 -12.31 -5.44 25.52
C PRO A 17 -11.28 -6.56 25.54
N GLN A 18 -11.03 -7.13 26.72
CA GLN A 18 -10.14 -8.26 26.86
C GLN A 18 -10.92 -9.56 26.69
N VAL A 19 -10.48 -10.40 25.75
CA VAL A 19 -11.01 -11.75 25.58
C VAL A 19 -10.16 -12.72 26.39
N GLY A 20 -10.69 -13.13 27.55
CA GLY A 20 -10.03 -14.02 28.50
C GLY A 20 -10.46 -13.79 29.95
N SER A 21 -10.33 -14.80 30.82
CA SER A 21 -10.66 -14.71 32.25
C SER A 21 -9.53 -15.27 33.10
N GLY A 22 -9.41 -14.80 34.35
CA GLY A 22 -8.46 -15.35 35.33
C GLY A 22 -6.97 -15.19 34.98
N GLY A 23 -6.59 -14.12 34.28
CA GLY A 23 -5.20 -13.83 33.89
C GLY A 23 -4.77 -14.43 32.53
N LEU A 24 -5.62 -15.23 31.90
CA LEU A 24 -5.41 -15.69 30.52
C LEU A 24 -5.95 -14.63 29.55
N HIS A 25 -5.11 -14.09 28.67
CA HIS A 25 -5.52 -13.19 27.59
C HIS A 25 -5.20 -13.83 26.25
N ILE A 26 -6.22 -14.04 25.40
CA ILE A 26 -6.03 -14.58 24.04
C ILE A 26 -5.69 -13.40 23.12
N ALA A 27 -4.40 -13.22 22.85
CA ALA A 27 -3.92 -12.17 21.96
C ALA A 27 -4.35 -12.42 20.51
N HIS A 28 -4.64 -11.35 19.75
CA HIS A 28 -5.04 -11.46 18.35
C HIS A 28 -3.92 -12.04 17.46
N VAL A 29 -2.68 -12.04 17.97
CA VAL A 29 -1.53 -12.71 17.36
C VAL A 29 -1.77 -14.22 17.14
N LEU A 30 -2.51 -14.89 18.03
CA LEU A 30 -2.83 -16.32 17.91
C LEU A 30 -3.76 -16.55 16.71
N TRP A 31 -4.82 -15.74 16.60
CA TRP A 31 -5.74 -15.76 15.47
C TRP A 31 -5.04 -15.36 14.17
N GLY A 32 -4.08 -14.42 14.25
CA GLY A 32 -3.21 -14.06 13.14
C GLY A 32 -2.38 -15.25 12.64
N GLY A 33 -1.70 -15.95 13.55
CA GLY A 33 -0.95 -17.17 13.25
C GLY A 33 -1.83 -18.28 12.67
N LEU A 34 -3.00 -18.53 13.25
CA LEU A 34 -3.96 -19.51 12.75
C LEU A 34 -4.44 -19.15 11.34
N GLY A 35 -4.77 -17.89 11.08
CA GLY A 35 -5.15 -17.43 9.73
C GLY A 35 -4.05 -17.67 8.70
N MET A 36 -2.80 -17.37 9.05
CA MET A 36 -1.66 -17.66 8.17
C MET A 36 -1.47 -19.16 7.94
N LEU A 37 -1.62 -20.01 8.97
CA LEU A 37 -1.57 -21.46 8.84
C LEU A 37 -2.66 -21.98 7.91
N VAL A 38 -3.91 -21.53 8.09
CA VAL A 38 -5.02 -21.90 7.21
C VAL A 38 -4.72 -21.49 5.77
N ALA A 39 -4.23 -20.28 5.53
CA ALA A 39 -3.87 -19.84 4.18
C ALA A 39 -2.74 -20.66 3.54
N HIS A 40 -1.76 -21.08 4.35
CA HIS A 40 -0.70 -21.98 3.90
C HIS A 40 -1.25 -23.35 3.51
N LEU A 41 -2.08 -23.96 4.37
CA LEU A 41 -2.76 -25.23 4.09
C LEU A 41 -3.64 -25.13 2.85
N MET A 42 -4.39 -24.02 2.68
CA MET A 42 -5.18 -23.78 1.48
C MET A 42 -4.34 -23.81 0.20
N SER A 43 -3.14 -23.23 0.26
CA SER A 43 -2.22 -23.16 -0.88
C SER A 43 -1.53 -24.49 -1.21
N MET A 44 -1.42 -25.39 -0.23
CA MET A 44 -0.81 -26.73 -0.41
C MET A 44 -1.84 -27.80 -0.78
N LEU A 45 -3.01 -27.78 -0.15
CA LEU A 45 -4.00 -28.86 -0.25
C LEU A 45 -4.93 -28.70 -1.45
N PHE A 46 -5.10 -27.49 -1.96
CA PHE A 46 -6.05 -27.21 -3.04
C PHE A 46 -5.37 -26.56 -4.25
N ILE A 47 -5.89 -26.92 -5.42
CA ILE A 47 -5.47 -26.36 -6.71
C ILE A 47 -6.65 -25.57 -7.26
N GLY A 48 -6.42 -24.30 -7.58
CA GLY A 48 -7.43 -23.42 -8.20
C GLY A 48 -7.21 -21.95 -7.90
N VAL A 49 -7.52 -21.08 -8.86
CA VAL A 49 -7.36 -19.63 -8.74
C VAL A 49 -8.25 -19.05 -7.64
N GLY A 50 -9.46 -19.59 -7.45
CA GLY A 50 -10.37 -19.18 -6.38
C GLY A 50 -9.76 -19.38 -4.99
N VAL A 51 -9.26 -20.59 -4.72
CA VAL A 51 -8.61 -20.93 -3.44
C VAL A 51 -7.32 -20.15 -3.24
N ARG A 52 -6.50 -19.94 -4.29
CA ARG A 52 -5.31 -19.08 -4.21
C ARG A 52 -5.64 -17.64 -3.84
N ASN A 53 -6.71 -17.08 -4.40
CA ASN A 53 -7.16 -15.72 -4.06
C ASN A 53 -7.67 -15.66 -2.62
N ALA A 54 -8.49 -16.64 -2.20
CA ALA A 54 -8.97 -16.73 -0.83
C ALA A 54 -7.79 -16.88 0.16
N ALA A 55 -6.83 -17.75 -0.14
CA ALA A 55 -5.61 -17.93 0.65
C ALA A 55 -4.81 -16.64 0.74
N ALA A 56 -4.69 -15.86 -0.34
CA ALA A 56 -4.02 -14.55 -0.30
C ALA A 56 -4.73 -13.55 0.61
N VAL A 57 -6.07 -13.52 0.60
CA VAL A 57 -6.87 -12.67 1.50
C VAL A 57 -6.72 -13.11 2.96
N VAL A 58 -6.87 -14.41 3.22
CA VAL A 58 -6.76 -14.99 4.57
C VAL A 58 -5.36 -14.81 5.12
N ALA A 59 -4.31 -15.03 4.32
CA ALA A 59 -2.91 -14.78 4.70
C ALA A 59 -2.70 -13.30 5.04
N GLY A 60 -3.21 -12.38 4.22
CA GLY A 60 -3.10 -10.94 4.46
C GLY A 60 -3.82 -10.50 5.73
N ALA A 61 -5.00 -11.05 6.01
CA ALA A 61 -5.74 -10.79 7.24
C ALA A 61 -5.03 -11.37 8.47
N GLY A 62 -4.58 -12.63 8.38
CA GLY A 62 -3.82 -13.29 9.46
C GLY A 62 -2.52 -12.56 9.78
N PHE A 63 -1.74 -12.21 8.76
CA PHE A 63 -0.53 -11.39 8.92
C PHE A 63 -0.84 -10.02 9.52
N GLY A 64 -1.95 -9.39 9.10
CA GLY A 64 -2.41 -8.11 9.65
C GLY A 64 -2.73 -8.18 11.14
N LEU A 65 -3.43 -9.23 11.60
CA LEU A 65 -3.70 -9.46 13.03
C LEU A 65 -2.43 -9.78 13.80
N PHE A 66 -1.52 -10.55 13.20
CA PHE A 66 -0.25 -10.91 13.81
C PHE A 66 0.63 -9.68 14.06
N ILE A 67 0.81 -8.83 13.05
CA ILE A 67 1.70 -7.67 13.14
C ILE A 67 1.09 -6.53 13.97
N ASP A 68 -0.23 -6.50 14.16
CA ASP A 68 -0.89 -5.47 14.99
C ASP A 68 -0.46 -5.53 16.46
N GLU A 69 -0.14 -6.73 16.94
CA GLU A 69 0.32 -7.00 18.31
C GLU A 69 1.85 -6.84 18.47
N VAL A 70 2.58 -6.48 17.40
CA VAL A 70 4.05 -6.39 17.46
C VAL A 70 4.55 -5.43 18.53
N GLY A 71 3.79 -4.37 18.83
CA GLY A 71 4.12 -3.40 19.88
C GLY A 71 4.22 -4.00 21.26
N LYS A 72 3.31 -4.93 21.57
CA LYS A 72 3.30 -5.67 22.82
C LYS A 72 4.54 -6.53 23.00
N PHE A 73 5.26 -6.88 21.94
CA PHE A 73 6.43 -7.76 22.03
C PHE A 73 7.74 -7.03 21.74
N LEU A 74 7.69 -5.73 21.40
CA LEU A 74 8.88 -4.94 21.09
C LEU A 74 9.56 -4.37 22.35
N THR A 75 8.83 -4.34 23.47
CA THR A 75 9.29 -3.78 24.74
C THR A 75 9.28 -4.85 25.84
N ALA A 76 10.25 -4.79 26.75
CA ALA A 76 10.38 -5.78 27.82
C ALA A 76 9.19 -5.76 28.80
N ASP A 77 8.46 -4.64 28.88
CA ASP A 77 7.26 -4.44 29.69
C ASP A 77 5.94 -4.76 28.95
N ASN A 78 6.02 -5.24 27.72
CA ASN A 78 4.89 -5.57 26.85
C ASN A 78 3.91 -4.40 26.61
N ASN A 79 4.45 -3.20 26.41
CA ASN A 79 3.66 -1.99 26.22
C ASN A 79 3.03 -1.91 24.81
N TYR A 80 1.69 -1.90 24.76
CA TYR A 80 0.90 -1.84 23.52
C TYR A 80 1.07 -0.51 22.74
N PHE A 81 1.47 0.56 23.44
CA PHE A 81 1.59 1.92 22.91
C PHE A 81 3.05 2.35 22.71
N TYR A 82 3.93 1.41 22.39
CA TYR A 82 5.31 1.76 22.03
C TYR A 82 5.29 2.61 20.74
N GLU A 83 5.62 3.90 20.86
CA GLU A 83 5.54 4.94 19.82
C GLU A 83 6.05 4.49 18.41
N PRO A 84 7.15 3.71 18.29
CA PRO A 84 7.67 3.28 16.98
C PRO A 84 6.86 2.22 16.23
N VAL A 85 5.78 1.67 16.81
CA VAL A 85 5.09 0.48 16.27
C VAL A 85 4.50 0.73 14.89
N ALA A 86 3.87 1.89 14.67
CA ALA A 86 3.28 2.21 13.36
C ALA A 86 4.35 2.27 12.25
N ALA A 87 5.52 2.80 12.56
CA ALA A 87 6.65 2.86 11.64
C ALA A 87 7.25 1.48 11.36
N VAL A 88 7.37 0.62 12.37
CA VAL A 88 7.83 -0.78 12.20
C VAL A 88 6.89 -1.56 11.30
N ILE A 89 5.58 -1.49 11.59
CA ILE A 89 4.55 -2.14 10.76
C ILE A 89 4.68 -1.66 9.31
N TYR A 90 4.77 -0.34 9.11
CA TYR A 90 4.91 0.24 7.78
C TYR A 90 6.19 -0.18 7.05
N ALA A 91 7.33 -0.17 7.74
CA ALA A 91 8.61 -0.62 7.21
C ALA A 91 8.55 -2.08 6.75
N VAL A 92 7.88 -2.96 7.50
CA VAL A 92 7.66 -4.36 7.11
C VAL A 92 6.81 -4.46 5.84
N PHE A 93 5.75 -3.66 5.69
CA PHE A 93 4.97 -3.62 4.44
C PHE A 93 5.78 -3.10 3.25
N VAL A 94 6.55 -2.03 3.44
CA VAL A 94 7.44 -1.47 2.41
C VAL A 94 8.51 -2.49 2.00
N ALA A 95 9.15 -3.14 2.96
CA ALA A 95 10.16 -4.17 2.71
C ALA A 95 9.57 -5.36 1.94
N THR A 96 8.40 -5.85 2.36
CA THR A 96 7.70 -6.94 1.66
C THR A 96 7.36 -6.54 0.22
N TYR A 97 6.84 -5.33 0.02
CA TYR A 97 6.58 -4.80 -1.33
C TYR A 97 7.86 -4.68 -2.15
N ALA A 98 8.95 -4.18 -1.56
CA ALA A 98 10.25 -4.04 -2.22
C ALA A 98 10.83 -5.39 -2.64
N VAL A 99 10.75 -6.41 -1.78
CA VAL A 99 11.19 -7.79 -2.10
C VAL A 99 10.41 -8.34 -3.30
N VAL A 100 9.08 -8.19 -3.30
CA VAL A 100 8.26 -8.63 -4.43
C VAL A 100 8.59 -7.83 -5.70
N ARG A 101 8.71 -6.50 -5.60
CA ARG A 101 8.93 -5.63 -6.76
C ARG A 101 10.32 -5.77 -7.36
N LEU A 102 11.35 -5.85 -6.52
CA LEU A 102 12.76 -5.79 -6.92
C LEU A 102 13.40 -7.17 -7.07
N GLY A 103 12.88 -8.18 -6.35
CA GLY A 103 13.37 -9.56 -6.41
C GLY A 103 12.52 -10.44 -7.32
N VAL A 104 11.21 -10.54 -7.06
CA VAL A 104 10.33 -11.48 -7.75
C VAL A 104 9.94 -10.98 -9.15
N ASN A 105 9.40 -9.75 -9.23
CA ASN A 105 8.84 -9.22 -10.48
C ASN A 105 9.88 -8.82 -11.53
N ARG A 106 11.18 -8.93 -11.23
CA ARG A 106 12.23 -8.69 -12.22
C ARG A 106 12.45 -9.86 -13.18
N ARG A 107 11.96 -11.05 -12.84
CA ARG A 107 12.07 -12.23 -13.69
C ARG A 107 10.79 -12.35 -14.54
N PRO A 108 10.85 -12.16 -15.87
CA PRO A 108 9.71 -12.46 -16.71
C PRO A 108 9.39 -13.96 -16.60
N LEU A 109 8.10 -14.30 -16.60
CA LEU A 109 7.66 -15.69 -16.58
C LEU A 109 8.27 -16.44 -17.78
N SER A 110 8.89 -17.58 -17.51
CA SER A 110 9.32 -18.50 -18.56
C SER A 110 8.14 -18.91 -19.43
N GLU A 111 8.41 -19.34 -20.66
CA GLU A 111 7.36 -19.82 -21.57
C GLU A 111 6.56 -20.97 -20.95
N ARG A 112 7.26 -21.91 -20.29
CA ARG A 112 6.64 -23.00 -19.53
C ARG A 112 5.70 -22.47 -18.44
N GLU A 113 6.14 -21.52 -17.62
CA GLU A 113 5.28 -20.93 -16.57
C GLU A 113 4.09 -20.18 -17.16
N ARG A 114 4.25 -19.51 -18.30
CA ARG A 114 3.14 -18.85 -19.00
C ARG A 114 2.12 -19.85 -19.52
N LEU A 115 2.56 -20.93 -20.16
CA LEU A 115 1.68 -21.98 -20.68
C LEU A 115 0.95 -22.70 -19.55
N VAL A 116 1.64 -23.06 -18.46
CA VAL A 116 1.01 -23.67 -17.27
C VAL A 116 0.00 -22.71 -16.63
N ASN A 117 0.36 -21.44 -16.45
CA ASN A 117 -0.57 -20.44 -15.92
C ASN A 117 -1.79 -20.22 -16.82
N ALA A 118 -1.62 -20.28 -18.14
CA ALA A 118 -2.73 -20.16 -19.10
C ALA A 118 -3.66 -21.38 -19.02
N ALA A 119 -3.09 -22.60 -19.03
CA ALA A 119 -3.84 -23.85 -18.91
C ALA A 119 -4.63 -23.96 -17.59
N HIS A 120 -4.03 -23.54 -16.47
CA HIS A 120 -4.73 -23.50 -15.18
C HIS A 120 -5.92 -22.53 -15.20
N ARG A 121 -5.79 -21.35 -15.84
CA ARG A 121 -6.88 -20.38 -15.92
C ARG A 121 -8.02 -20.84 -16.81
N THR A 122 -7.74 -21.51 -17.92
CA THR A 122 -8.77 -22.09 -18.78
C THR A 122 -9.48 -23.25 -18.10
N ALA A 123 -8.75 -24.14 -17.43
CA ALA A 123 -9.33 -25.23 -16.66
C ALA A 123 -10.28 -24.72 -15.55
N ASP A 124 -9.85 -23.72 -14.78
CA ASP A 124 -10.68 -23.11 -13.73
C ASP A 124 -11.94 -22.43 -14.28
N GLY A 125 -11.86 -21.86 -15.49
CA GLY A 125 -12.99 -21.23 -16.17
C GLY A 125 -14.06 -22.24 -16.61
N HIS A 126 -13.65 -23.43 -17.07
CA HIS A 126 -14.58 -24.49 -17.48
C HIS A 126 -15.19 -25.23 -16.29
N ALA A 127 -14.45 -25.36 -15.19
CA ALA A 127 -14.91 -26.03 -13.98
C ALA A 127 -16.00 -25.26 -13.21
N GLY A 128 -16.39 -24.06 -13.66
CA GLY A 128 -17.43 -23.26 -13.01
C GLY A 128 -17.13 -22.99 -11.52
N SER A 129 -15.86 -22.75 -11.19
CA SER A 129 -15.33 -22.68 -9.81
C SER A 129 -16.34 -22.14 -8.78
N PRO A 130 -16.88 -22.98 -7.87
CA PRO A 130 -17.94 -22.60 -6.93
C PRO A 130 -17.56 -21.57 -5.85
N ALA A 131 -16.36 -21.01 -5.86
CA ALA A 131 -15.94 -19.99 -4.90
C ALA A 131 -14.88 -19.07 -5.51
N GLY A 132 -15.28 -17.87 -5.96
CA GLY A 132 -14.36 -16.72 -6.03
C GLY A 132 -13.57 -16.50 -7.33
N GLY A 133 -13.92 -17.12 -8.46
CA GLY A 133 -13.34 -16.79 -9.77
C GLY A 133 -13.85 -15.46 -10.36
N GLU A 134 -15.14 -15.16 -10.16
CA GLU A 134 -15.81 -13.98 -10.74
C GLU A 134 -15.95 -12.79 -9.77
N TRP A 135 -16.12 -13.07 -8.48
CA TRP A 135 -16.43 -12.06 -7.46
C TRP A 135 -15.28 -11.04 -7.24
N PRO A 136 -13.98 -11.44 -7.18
CA PRO A 136 -12.89 -10.47 -7.07
C PRO A 136 -12.62 -9.74 -8.40
N THR A 137 -12.79 -10.39 -9.55
CA THR A 137 -12.41 -9.85 -10.86
C THR A 137 -13.39 -8.78 -11.34
N ARG A 138 -14.70 -9.05 -11.27
CA ARG A 138 -15.73 -8.07 -11.64
C ARG A 138 -15.70 -6.84 -10.74
N ILE A 139 -15.57 -7.04 -9.42
CA ILE A 139 -15.41 -5.94 -8.45
C ILE A 139 -14.14 -5.16 -8.76
N ARG A 140 -12.99 -5.83 -8.91
CA ARG A 140 -11.71 -5.19 -9.24
C ARG A 140 -11.75 -4.43 -10.56
N GLU A 141 -12.38 -4.97 -11.60
CA GLU A 141 -12.51 -4.32 -12.91
C GLU A 141 -13.43 -3.11 -12.82
N ARG A 142 -14.57 -3.23 -12.15
CA ARG A 142 -15.49 -2.12 -11.88
C ARG A 142 -14.84 -1.01 -11.06
N TRP A 143 -14.11 -1.34 -10.01
CA TRP A 143 -13.35 -0.35 -9.23
C TRP A 143 -12.22 0.26 -10.05
N ARG A 144 -11.50 -0.53 -10.85
CA ARG A 144 -10.42 -0.02 -11.72
C ARG A 144 -10.94 0.95 -12.75
N SER A 145 -12.06 0.65 -13.42
CA SER A 145 -12.67 1.56 -14.38
C SER A 145 -13.19 2.82 -13.69
N ALA A 146 -13.93 2.66 -12.58
CA ALA A 146 -14.43 3.80 -11.80
C ALA A 146 -13.31 4.72 -11.29
N LEU A 147 -12.21 4.15 -10.78
CA LEU A 147 -11.01 4.91 -10.38
C LEU A 147 -10.34 5.58 -11.57
N ALA A 148 -10.21 4.89 -12.71
CA ALA A 148 -9.61 5.49 -13.90
C ALA A 148 -10.44 6.67 -14.42
N ASP A 149 -11.76 6.55 -14.41
CA ASP A 149 -12.69 7.60 -14.83
C ASP A 149 -12.69 8.77 -13.83
N PHE A 150 -12.66 8.48 -12.53
CA PHE A 150 -12.53 9.47 -11.48
C PHE A 150 -11.22 10.28 -11.60
N CYS A 151 -10.09 9.59 -11.76
CA CYS A 151 -8.77 10.22 -11.93
C CYS A 151 -8.67 11.05 -13.21
N ARG A 152 -9.46 10.75 -14.25
CA ARG A 152 -9.47 11.48 -15.52
C ARG A 152 -10.30 12.76 -15.50
N ARG A 153 -11.03 13.05 -14.42
CA ARG A 153 -11.83 14.27 -14.34
C ARG A 153 -10.93 15.52 -14.50
N PRO A 154 -11.32 16.50 -15.35
CA PRO A 154 -10.52 17.70 -15.64
C PRO A 154 -10.01 18.46 -14.40
N PRO A 155 -10.81 18.67 -13.32
CA PRO A 155 -10.31 19.36 -12.14
C PRO A 155 -9.21 18.57 -11.45
N LEU A 156 -9.33 17.24 -11.31
CA LEU A 156 -8.29 16.43 -10.67
C LEU A 156 -6.95 16.60 -11.40
N ARG A 157 -6.94 16.50 -12.73
CA ARG A 157 -5.73 16.67 -13.53
C ARG A 157 -5.07 18.05 -13.34
N ARG A 158 -5.86 19.11 -13.23
CA ARG A 158 -5.34 20.47 -13.02
C ARG A 158 -4.75 20.65 -11.62
N TRP A 159 -5.34 20.01 -10.61
CA TRP A 159 -4.96 20.19 -9.22
C TRP A 159 -3.88 19.21 -8.73
N THR A 160 -3.58 18.12 -9.45
CA THR A 160 -2.57 17.13 -9.02
C THR A 160 -1.18 17.76 -8.79
N ALA A 161 -0.64 18.49 -9.76
CA ALA A 161 0.69 19.12 -9.63
C ALA A 161 0.80 20.13 -8.46
N PRO A 162 -0.12 21.11 -8.31
CA PRO A 162 -0.07 22.02 -7.16
C PRO A 162 -0.36 21.30 -5.84
N ALA A 163 -1.21 20.25 -5.82
CA ALA A 163 -1.43 19.46 -4.61
C ALA A 163 -0.17 18.72 -4.17
N ILE A 164 0.64 18.21 -5.10
CA ILE A 164 1.95 17.61 -4.80
C ILE A 164 2.89 18.66 -4.20
N GLY A 165 3.04 19.82 -4.84
CA GLY A 165 3.90 20.89 -4.32
C GLY A 165 3.46 21.43 -2.95
N LEU A 166 2.15 21.56 -2.72
CA LEU A 166 1.61 21.97 -1.42
C LEU A 166 1.84 20.90 -0.34
N PHE A 167 1.65 19.62 -0.69
CA PHE A 167 1.84 18.53 0.24
C PHE A 167 3.31 18.35 0.64
N THR A 168 4.25 18.46 -0.29
CA THR A 168 5.69 18.40 0.04
C THR A 168 6.13 19.61 0.85
N LEU A 169 5.54 20.79 0.62
CA LEU A 169 5.75 21.97 1.47
C LEU A 169 5.26 21.73 2.90
N PHE A 170 4.05 21.19 3.05
CA PHE A 170 3.49 20.83 4.37
C PHE A 170 4.40 19.82 5.09
N SER A 171 4.81 18.77 4.38
CA SER A 171 5.62 17.67 4.94
C SER A 171 7.03 18.13 5.34
N LEU A 172 7.53 19.22 4.75
CA LEU A 172 8.84 19.82 5.07
C LEU A 172 8.90 20.47 6.46
N GLY A 173 7.78 21.00 6.99
CA GLY A 173 7.79 21.85 8.19
C GLY A 173 8.32 21.14 9.44
N ARG A 174 7.81 19.94 9.72
CA ARG A 174 8.18 19.15 10.90
C ARG A 174 9.67 18.74 10.90
N PRO A 175 10.23 18.15 9.83
CA PRO A 175 11.66 17.82 9.78
C PRO A 175 12.58 19.01 10.06
N LEU A 176 12.25 20.21 9.56
CA LEU A 176 13.06 21.41 9.81
C LEU A 176 12.99 21.87 11.27
N VAL A 177 11.83 21.78 11.92
CA VAL A 177 11.67 22.09 13.35
C VAL A 177 12.42 21.09 14.22
N LEU A 178 12.40 19.81 13.87
CA LEU A 178 13.14 18.79 14.63
C LEU A 178 14.65 18.99 14.49
N LEU A 179 15.14 19.26 13.29
CA LEU A 179 16.55 19.53 13.04
C LEU A 179 17.04 20.81 13.75
N SER A 180 16.20 21.85 13.84
CA SER A 180 16.57 23.09 14.53
C SER A 180 16.59 22.96 16.06
N ARG A 181 15.84 21.99 16.62
CA ARG A 181 15.83 21.68 18.05
C ARG A 181 16.96 20.75 18.45
N ASP A 182 17.23 19.73 17.64
CA ASP A 182 18.27 18.73 17.91
C ASP A 182 18.91 18.24 16.61
N ALA A 183 20.20 18.54 16.46
CA ALA A 183 20.99 18.25 15.26
C ALA A 183 21.58 16.84 15.29
N ASN A 184 20.72 15.84 15.46
CA ASN A 184 21.08 14.43 15.47
C ASN A 184 20.94 13.77 14.07
N LEU A 185 21.51 12.57 13.90
CA LEU A 185 21.52 11.87 12.63
C LEU A 185 20.10 11.55 12.09
N PRO A 186 19.14 11.05 12.88
CA PRO A 186 17.77 10.83 12.42
C PRO A 186 17.10 12.11 11.89
N ASN A 187 17.21 13.22 12.59
CA ASN A 187 16.62 14.50 12.19
C ASN A 187 17.26 15.05 10.91
N LEU A 188 18.58 14.88 10.76
CA LEU A 188 19.30 15.24 9.55
C LEU A 188 18.84 14.41 8.34
N VAL A 189 18.69 13.09 8.50
CA VAL A 189 18.17 12.21 7.45
C VAL A 189 16.74 12.62 7.08
N HIS A 190 15.87 12.83 8.07
CA HIS A 190 14.49 13.23 7.82
C HIS A 190 14.41 14.55 7.04
N ALA A 191 15.15 15.58 7.47
CA ALA A 191 15.15 16.89 6.84
C ALA A 191 15.75 16.88 5.43
N THR A 192 16.85 16.15 5.21
CA THR A 192 17.49 16.09 3.89
C THR A 192 16.60 15.43 2.83
N PHE A 193 15.92 14.33 3.17
CA PHE A 193 14.99 13.68 2.26
C PHE A 193 13.74 14.54 2.00
N ALA A 194 13.19 15.20 3.03
CA ALA A 194 12.06 16.12 2.88
C ALA A 194 12.40 17.34 2.01
N CYS A 195 13.57 17.97 2.24
CA CYS A 195 14.08 19.05 1.40
C CYS A 195 14.26 18.60 -0.05
N THR A 196 14.85 17.43 -0.26
CA THR A 196 15.07 16.88 -1.62
C THR A 196 13.74 16.64 -2.33
N ALA A 197 12.77 16.01 -1.67
CA ALA A 197 11.44 15.78 -2.21
C ALA A 197 10.73 17.11 -2.56
N PHE A 198 10.82 18.10 -1.68
CA PHE A 198 10.26 19.44 -1.91
C PHE A 198 10.92 20.13 -3.12
N VAL A 199 12.24 20.13 -3.21
CA VAL A 199 12.97 20.72 -4.36
C VAL A 199 12.56 20.05 -5.67
N LEU A 200 12.48 18.71 -5.71
CA LEU A 200 12.02 17.98 -6.90
C LEU A 200 10.58 18.33 -7.28
N ALA A 201 9.68 18.48 -6.29
CA ALA A 201 8.31 18.90 -6.53
C ALA A 201 8.21 20.34 -7.06
N VAL A 202 8.99 21.28 -6.53
CA VAL A 202 9.06 22.66 -7.03
C VAL A 202 9.60 22.71 -8.45
N LEU A 203 10.68 21.97 -8.73
CA LEU A 203 11.23 21.84 -10.09
C LEU A 203 10.21 21.21 -11.05
N GLY A 204 9.47 20.21 -10.59
CA GLY A 204 8.38 19.59 -11.34
C GLY A 204 7.26 20.59 -11.65
N LEU A 205 6.83 21.38 -10.67
CA LEU A 205 5.80 22.41 -10.83
C LEU A 205 6.23 23.48 -11.83
N TRP A 206 7.45 24.00 -11.66
CA TRP A 206 8.04 24.97 -12.59
C TRP A 206 8.21 24.41 -14.01
N ARG A 207 8.55 23.14 -14.15
CA ARG A 207 8.65 22.47 -15.45
C ARG A 207 7.25 22.32 -16.09
N SER A 208 6.24 22.02 -15.27
CA SER A 208 4.84 21.94 -15.70
C SER A 208 4.28 23.28 -16.17
N THR A 209 4.64 24.41 -15.53
CA THR A 209 4.19 25.75 -15.99
C THR A 209 4.79 26.14 -17.34
N ARG A 210 5.91 25.51 -17.73
CA ARG A 210 6.55 25.68 -19.04
C ARG A 210 6.11 24.66 -20.09
N GLY A 211 5.05 23.89 -19.83
CA GLY A 211 4.51 22.90 -20.76
C GLY A 211 5.41 21.67 -20.98
N ARG A 212 6.43 21.46 -20.13
CA ARG A 212 7.32 20.29 -20.21
C ARG A 212 6.80 19.16 -19.31
N SER A 213 7.07 17.90 -19.68
CA SER A 213 6.73 16.75 -18.84
C SER A 213 7.46 16.82 -17.49
N ALA A 214 6.74 16.69 -16.39
CA ALA A 214 7.26 16.74 -15.02
C ALA A 214 6.87 15.51 -14.19
N THR A 215 6.23 14.51 -14.80
CA THR A 215 5.67 13.33 -14.15
C THR A 215 6.71 12.55 -13.35
N ASP A 216 7.92 12.42 -13.91
CA ASP A 216 8.98 11.62 -13.30
C ASP A 216 9.55 12.31 -12.05
N LEU A 217 9.68 13.65 -12.08
CA LEU A 217 10.13 14.44 -10.92
C LEU A 217 9.13 14.32 -9.77
N PHE A 218 7.84 14.43 -10.07
CA PHE A 218 6.78 14.25 -9.09
C PHE A 218 6.74 12.82 -8.54
N GLU A 219 6.96 11.81 -9.40
CA GLU A 219 7.00 10.42 -8.97
C GLU A 219 8.17 10.16 -8.01
N VAL A 220 9.38 10.62 -8.34
CA VAL A 220 10.54 10.47 -7.46
C VAL A 220 10.33 11.21 -6.14
N ALA A 221 9.81 12.44 -6.17
CA ALA A 221 9.49 13.21 -4.96
C ALA A 221 8.51 12.45 -4.05
N LEU A 222 7.39 11.96 -4.59
CA LEU A 222 6.39 11.20 -3.83
C LEU A 222 6.92 9.84 -3.36
N MET A 223 7.85 9.22 -4.07
CA MET A 223 8.52 8.01 -3.59
C MET A 223 9.46 8.30 -2.41
N MET A 224 10.16 9.44 -2.40
CA MET A 224 10.96 9.85 -1.23
C MET A 224 10.09 10.14 -0.02
N GLU A 225 8.95 10.81 -0.23
CA GLU A 225 7.93 11.00 0.80
C GLU A 225 7.48 9.66 1.38
N LEU A 226 7.06 8.74 0.51
CA LEU A 226 6.52 7.44 0.89
C LEU A 226 7.57 6.58 1.63
N LEU A 227 8.79 6.50 1.12
CA LEU A 227 9.78 5.55 1.63
C LEU A 227 10.52 6.03 2.87
N VAL A 228 10.68 7.34 3.05
CA VAL A 228 11.52 7.89 4.13
C VAL A 228 10.74 8.86 4.99
N VAL A 229 10.28 9.99 4.44
CA VAL A 229 9.66 11.07 5.23
C VAL A 229 8.46 10.57 6.03
N GLN A 230 7.64 9.73 5.43
CA GLN A 230 6.45 9.20 6.09
C GLN A 230 6.74 8.18 7.18
N VAL A 231 7.88 7.49 7.12
CA VAL A 231 8.32 6.60 8.20
C VAL A 231 8.53 7.41 9.47
N PHE A 232 9.17 8.57 9.37
CA PHE A 232 9.37 9.47 10.50
C PHE A 232 8.06 10.09 11.00
N TRP A 233 7.13 10.45 10.10
CA TRP A 233 5.79 10.87 10.52
C TRP A 233 5.03 9.77 11.28
N LEU A 234 5.21 8.50 10.90
CA LEU A 234 4.63 7.37 11.64
C LEU A 234 5.33 7.10 12.96
N LEU A 235 6.63 7.40 13.10
CA LEU A 235 7.35 7.35 14.38
C LEU A 235 6.80 8.41 15.35
N ASP A 236 6.51 9.58 14.82
CA ASP A 236 6.20 10.78 15.58
C ASP A 236 4.70 10.98 15.87
N SER A 237 3.84 10.36 15.07
CA SER A 237 2.39 10.57 15.10
C SER A 237 1.62 9.26 15.02
N GLU A 238 2.29 8.14 15.25
CA GLU A 238 1.73 6.79 15.28
C GLU A 238 0.74 6.55 14.11
N PHE A 239 -0.51 6.20 14.41
CA PHE A 239 -1.54 5.92 13.42
C PHE A 239 -2.06 7.17 12.70
N ALA A 240 -1.91 8.37 13.28
CA ALA A 240 -2.27 9.60 12.56
C ALA A 240 -1.34 9.83 11.35
N GLY A 241 -0.10 9.34 11.40
CA GLY A 241 0.84 9.34 10.27
C GLY A 241 0.37 8.53 9.04
N ILE A 242 -0.66 7.68 9.17
CA ILE A 242 -1.24 6.93 8.06
C ILE A 242 -1.98 7.84 7.07
N LEU A 243 -2.52 8.97 7.53
CA LEU A 243 -3.22 9.92 6.65
C LEU A 243 -2.28 10.53 5.60
N PRO A 244 -1.10 11.08 5.95
CA PRO A 244 -0.07 11.45 4.99
C PRO A 244 0.30 10.32 4.02
N VAL A 245 0.43 9.09 4.52
CA VAL A 245 0.75 7.91 3.68
C VAL A 245 -0.33 7.66 2.63
N ALA A 246 -1.59 7.60 3.05
CA ALA A 246 -2.71 7.40 2.15
C ALA A 246 -2.80 8.52 1.10
N TRP A 247 -2.55 9.77 1.52
CA TRP A 247 -2.53 10.93 0.63
C TRP A 247 -1.42 10.84 -0.42
N THR A 248 -0.20 10.48 -0.03
CA THR A 248 0.91 10.30 -0.98
C THR A 248 0.68 9.16 -1.95
N VAL A 249 0.10 8.04 -1.50
CA VAL A 249 -0.29 6.95 -2.41
C VAL A 249 -1.35 7.42 -3.41
N ALA A 250 -2.31 8.23 -2.98
CA ALA A 250 -3.33 8.81 -3.85
C ALA A 250 -2.72 9.75 -4.89
N LEU A 251 -1.86 10.70 -4.47
CA LEU A 251 -1.16 11.61 -5.37
C LEU A 251 -0.24 10.87 -6.35
N LEU A 252 0.48 9.85 -5.88
CA LEU A 252 1.35 9.03 -6.73
C LEU A 252 0.53 8.26 -7.78
N THR A 253 -0.62 7.73 -7.37
CA THR A 253 -1.55 7.04 -8.28
C THR A 253 -2.08 8.01 -9.33
N LEU A 254 -2.53 9.20 -8.93
CA LEU A 254 -3.01 10.24 -9.85
C LEU A 254 -1.92 10.65 -10.84
N ASN A 255 -0.72 10.96 -10.35
CA ASN A 255 0.43 11.36 -11.18
C ASN A 255 0.76 10.28 -12.23
N ARG A 256 0.86 9.01 -11.83
CA ARG A 256 1.11 7.89 -12.76
C ARG A 256 -0.02 7.70 -13.77
N ARG A 257 -1.27 7.93 -13.39
CA ARG A 257 -2.43 7.82 -14.29
C ARG A 257 -2.45 8.94 -15.33
N HIS A 258 -2.02 10.14 -14.97
CA HIS A 258 -1.88 11.25 -15.92
C HIS A 258 -0.73 11.04 -16.90
N ALA A 259 0.32 10.31 -16.49
CA ALA A 259 1.43 9.94 -17.36
C ALA A 259 1.10 8.80 -18.34
N ALA A 260 0.10 7.97 -18.02
CA ALA A 260 -0.28 6.83 -18.86
C ALA A 260 -0.93 7.30 -20.18
N PRO A 261 -0.56 6.71 -21.33
CA PRO A 261 -1.19 7.02 -22.60
C PRO A 261 -2.69 6.68 -22.56
N ALA A 262 -3.50 7.45 -23.29
CA ALA A 262 -4.92 7.16 -23.42
C ALA A 262 -5.10 5.72 -23.97
N PRO A 263 -6.02 4.92 -23.40
CA PRO A 263 -6.29 3.61 -23.97
C PRO A 263 -6.73 3.77 -25.43
N PRO A 264 -6.33 2.85 -26.32
CA PRO A 264 -6.75 2.90 -27.72
C PRO A 264 -8.28 2.93 -27.81
N ASP A 265 -8.77 3.77 -28.70
CA ASP A 265 -10.21 3.99 -28.88
C ASP A 265 -10.88 2.66 -29.27
N ARG A 266 -11.90 2.24 -28.52
CA ARG A 266 -12.59 0.95 -28.74
C ARG A 266 -13.21 0.87 -30.15
N ALA A 267 -13.33 1.99 -30.85
CA ALA A 267 -13.80 2.09 -32.22
C ALA A 267 -12.85 1.47 -33.27
N THR A 268 -11.58 1.23 -32.92
CA THR A 268 -10.59 0.64 -33.85
C THR A 268 -10.49 -0.88 -33.78
N CYS A 269 -11.08 -1.52 -32.77
CA CYS A 269 -11.34 -2.96 -32.81
C CYS A 269 -12.62 -3.21 -33.59
N GLY A 270 -12.50 -3.28 -34.92
CA GLY A 270 -13.54 -3.88 -35.74
C GLY A 270 -13.92 -5.28 -35.23
N PRO A 271 -15.15 -5.76 -35.46
CA PRO A 271 -15.57 -7.08 -35.02
C PRO A 271 -14.55 -8.10 -35.51
N VAL A 272 -13.96 -8.84 -34.56
CA VAL A 272 -13.18 -10.05 -34.87
C VAL A 272 -14.13 -10.93 -35.68
N ALA A 273 -13.79 -11.12 -36.96
CA ALA A 273 -14.55 -12.01 -37.83
C ALA A 273 -14.60 -13.40 -37.16
N ARG A 274 -15.81 -13.95 -37.20
CA ARG A 274 -16.32 -15.08 -36.42
C ARG A 274 -15.44 -16.33 -36.41
#